data_AF-A0A2W0B7R5-F1
#
_entry.id   AF-A0A2W0B7R5-F1
#
_cell.length_a   1.000
_cell.length_b   1.000
_cell.length_c   1.000
_cell.angle_alpha   90.00
_cell.angle_beta   90.00
_cell.angle_gamma   90.00
#
_symmetry.space_group_name_H-M   'P 1'
#
loop_
_entity.id
_entity.type
_entity.pdbx_description
1 polymer ?
#
loop_
_entity_poly.entity_id
_entity_poly.type
_entity_poly.pdbx_seq_one_letter_code
_entity_poly.pdbx_strand_id
1 'polypeptide(L)' 'MDETNTDVIQGTLDMLILKTLSLEPMHGFGIARRVEQISRGVFKVNP' A
#
# COMPACT_ATOMS: atom_id res chain seq x y z
N MET A 1 -16.22 9.18 -17.03
CA MET A 1 -14.94 8.47 -16.85
C MET A 1 -15.08 7.78 -15.52
N ASP A 2 -15.47 6.50 -15.53
CA ASP A 2 -15.81 5.77 -14.32
C ASP A 2 -14.58 5.66 -13.42
N GLU A 3 -14.62 6.36 -12.28
CA GLU A 3 -13.74 6.07 -11.16
C GLU A 3 -14.00 4.62 -10.79
N THR A 4 -13.02 3.76 -11.09
CA THR A 4 -13.00 2.37 -10.65
C THR A 4 -12.85 2.41 -9.14
N ASN A 5 -13.99 2.57 -8.47
CA ASN A 5 -14.14 2.40 -7.04
C ASN A 5 -13.88 0.92 -6.78
N THR A 6 -12.60 0.59 -6.72
CA THR A 6 -12.14 -0.74 -6.35
C THR A 6 -12.59 -0.87 -4.91
N ASP A 7 -13.59 -1.71 -4.64
CA ASP A 7 -14.04 -2.04 -3.28
C ASP A 7 -12.87 -2.73 -2.57
N VAL A 8 -11.94 -1.91 -2.10
CA VAL A 8 -10.78 -2.33 -1.33
C VAL A 8 -11.33 -2.76 0.02
N ILE A 9 -11.16 -4.04 0.33
CA ILE A 9 -11.55 -4.59 1.62
C ILE A 9 -10.84 -3.79 2.71
N GLN A 10 -11.61 -3.33 3.70
CA GLN A 10 -11.06 -2.64 4.87
C GLN A 10 -9.94 -3.47 5.50
N GLY A 11 -8.81 -2.83 5.82
CA GLY A 11 -7.63 -3.51 6.37
C GLY A 11 -6.66 -4.08 5.33
N THR A 12 -6.96 -3.99 4.02
CA THR A 12 -6.01 -4.40 2.96
C THR A 12 -4.72 -3.57 3.02
N LEU A 13 -4.82 -2.27 3.24
CA LEU A 13 -3.64 -1.40 3.39
C LEU A 13 -2.81 -1.79 4.62
N ASP A 14 -3.46 -2.03 5.75
CA ASP A 14 -2.79 -2.41 7.00
C ASP A 14 -2.00 -3.71 6.82
N MET A 15 -2.58 -4.71 6.14
CA MET A 15 -1.88 -5.95 5.82
C MET A 15 -0.71 -5.76 4.86
N LEU A 16 -0.83 -4.84 3.89
CA LEU A 16 0.28 -4.49 3.00
C LEU A 16 1.43 -3.80 3.76
N ILE A 17 1.12 -2.97 4.75
CA ILE A 17 2.10 -2.34 5.64
C ILE A 17 2.80 -3.42 6.48
N LEU A 18 2.04 -4.30 7.14
CA LEU A 18 2.59 -5.38 7.97
C LEU A 18 3.46 -6.34 7.15
N LYS A 19 3.02 -6.72 5.95
CA LYS A 19 3.80 -7.57 5.03
C LYS A 19 5.08 -6.88 4.54
N THR A 20 5.06 -5.56 4.42
CA THR A 20 6.27 -4.80 4.08
C THR A 20 7.27 -4.83 5.23
N LEU A 21 6.81 -4.57 6.45
CA LEU A 21 7.65 -4.55 7.66
C LEU A 21 8.11 -5.95 8.13
N SER A 22 7.42 -7.02 7.71
CA SER A 22 7.85 -8.38 8.01
C SER A 22 9.14 -8.79 7.29
N LEU A 23 9.54 -8.06 6.25
CA LEU A 23 10.81 -8.31 5.56
C LEU A 23 11.98 -7.71 6.34
N GLU A 24 11.84 -6.44 6.74
CA GLU A 24 12.82 -5.70 7.54
C GLU A 24 12.20 -4.40 8.09
N PRO A 25 12.78 -3.80 9.16
CA PRO A 25 12.42 -2.46 9.58
C PRO A 25 12.63 -1.43 8.45
N MET A 26 11.65 -0.56 8.22
CA MET A 26 11.68 0.38 7.11
C MET A 26 11.13 1.75 7.51
N HIS A 27 11.70 2.82 6.94
CA HIS A 27 11.18 4.18 7.09
C HIS A 27 9.87 4.37 6.33
N GLY A 28 9.04 5.33 6.77
CA GLY A 28 7.71 5.59 6.18
C GLY A 28 7.72 5.80 4.66
N PHE A 29 8.75 6.46 4.12
CA PHE A 29 8.92 6.62 2.68
C PHE A 29 9.15 5.28 1.95
N GLY A 30 9.95 4.39 2.53
CA GLY A 30 10.18 3.06 1.98
C GLY A 30 8.89 2.24 1.98
N ILE A 31 8.12 2.31 3.06
CA ILE A 31 6.81 1.64 3.18
C ILE A 31 5.88 2.14 2.08
N ALA A 32 5.77 3.47 1.90
CA ALA A 32 4.95 4.09 0.86
C ALA A 32 5.32 3.59 -0.55
N ARG A 33 6.62 3.59 -0.88
CA ARG A 33 7.12 3.09 -2.17
C ARG A 33 6.81 1.60 -2.37
N ARG A 34 6.97 0.77 -1.33
CA ARG A 34 6.76 -0.68 -1.41
C ARG A 34 5.27 -1.01 -1.56
N VAL A 35 4.40 -0.33 -0.82
CA VAL A 35 2.94 -0.49 -0.91
C VAL A 35 2.43 -0.09 -2.29
N GLU A 36 2.92 1.02 -2.85
CA GLU A 36 2.58 1.44 -4.22
C GLU A 36 2.99 0.39 -5.26
N GLN A 37 4.21 -0.16 -5.15
CA GLN A 37 4.69 -1.23 -6.02
C GLN A 37 3.86 -2.51 -5.93
N ILE A 38 3.59 -2.99 -4.70
CA ILE A 38 2.84 -4.24 -4.48
C ILE A 38 1.39 -4.11 -4.92
N SER A 39 0.78 -2.94 -4.67
CA SER A 39 -0.60 -2.66 -5.04
C SER A 39 -0.77 -2.28 -6.51
N ARG A 40 0.32 -2.18 -7.29
CA ARG A 40 0.31 -1.74 -8.70
C ARG A 40 -0.37 -0.36 -8.87
N GLY A 41 -0.16 0.53 -7.90
CA GLY A 41 -0.71 1.88 -7.92
C GLY A 41 -2.18 2.01 -7.49
N VAL A 42 -2.81 0.93 -7.00
CA VAL A 42 -4.13 1.00 -6.33
C VAL A 42 -4.02 1.84 -5.07
N PHE A 43 -2.94 1.69 -4.29
CA PHE A 43 -2.61 2.58 -3.19
C PHE A 43 -1.50 3.54 -3.62
N LYS A 44 -1.87 4.80 -3.83
CA LYS A 44 -0.91 5.90 -3.99
C LYS A 44 -0.72 6.58 -2.65
N VAL A 45 0.40 6.26 -1.99
CA VAL A 45 0.76 6.89 -0.72
C VAL A 45 1.62 8.11 -1.06
N ASN A 46 1.03 9.31 -0.94
CA ASN A 46 1.78 10.56 -1.00
C ASN A 46 2.31 10.86 0.41
N PRO A 47 3.65 10.79 0.62
CA PRO A 47 4.27 11.06 1.92
C PRO A 47 4.18 12.53 2.32
#